data_AF-A0A379FJK7-F1
#
_entry.id   AF-A0A379FJK7-F1
#
_cell.length_a   1.000
_cell.length_b   1.000
_cell.length_c   1.000
_cell.angle_alpha   90.00
_cell.angle_beta   90.00
_cell.angle_gamma   90.00
#
_symmetry.space_group_name_H-M   'P 1'
#
loop_
_entity.id
_entity.type
_entity.pdbx_description
1 polymer ?
#
loop_
_entity_poly.entity_id
_entity_poly.type
_entity_poly.pdbx_seq_one_letter_code
_entity_poly.pdbx_strand_id
1 'polypeptide(L)'
;MSQRITIDPITRIEGHLRVDCEIDNGKVVKAWSSGTMWRGMEEILKGSDPRDAWIIVQRICGVCTTVHAIASVRAVEDALGMDYSG
;
A
#
# COMPACT_ATOMS: atom_id res chain seq x y z
N MET A 1 -1.25 31.70 17.92
CA MET A 1 -0.35 31.69 16.74
C MET A 1 -0.59 30.39 16.02
N SER A 2 -0.88 30.45 14.71
CA SER A 2 -0.97 29.26 13.88
C SER A 2 0.46 28.75 13.58
N GLN A 3 0.75 27.51 13.93
CA GLN A 3 2.03 26.86 13.66
C GLN A 3 1.81 25.70 12.70
N ARG A 4 2.78 25.46 11.80
CA ARG A 4 2.84 24.23 11.01
C ARG A 4 3.94 23.33 11.54
N ILE A 5 3.64 22.04 11.68
CA ILE A 5 4.62 21.00 12.01
C ILE A 5 4.64 19.93 10.92
N THR A 6 5.78 19.26 10.79
CA THR A 6 5.99 18.13 9.89
C THR A 6 6.62 16.99 10.69
N ILE A 7 6.06 15.79 10.55
CA ILE A 7 6.62 14.55 11.10
C ILE A 7 7.02 13.68 9.92
N ASP A 8 8.33 13.59 9.70
CA ASP A 8 8.95 12.81 8.62
C ASP A 8 10.32 12.31 9.10
N PRO A 9 10.51 11.00 9.35
CA PRO A 9 9.56 9.92 9.10
C PRO A 9 8.58 9.67 10.26
N ILE A 10 7.35 9.21 9.93
CA ILE A 10 6.52 8.48 10.90
C ILE A 10 7.16 7.11 11.15
N THR A 11 7.41 6.77 12.41
CA THR A 11 8.08 5.52 12.81
C THR A 11 7.09 4.47 13.33
N ARG A 12 7.55 3.21 13.47
CA ARG A 12 6.76 2.04 13.93
C ARG A 12 5.55 1.73 13.04
N ILE A 13 5.70 1.97 11.74
CA ILE A 13 4.78 1.57 10.67
C ILE A 13 5.56 0.81 9.59
N GLU A 14 4.85 0.24 8.62
CA GLU A 14 5.44 -0.20 7.36
C GLU A 14 5.45 0.96 6.35
N GLY A 15 6.50 1.05 5.53
CA GLY A 15 6.61 2.04 4.46
C GLY A 15 7.16 3.41 4.86
N HIS A 16 6.92 4.40 4.00
CA HIS A 16 7.44 5.77 4.14
C HIS A 16 6.27 6.75 4.18
N LEU A 17 6.03 7.33 5.35
CA LEU A 17 4.93 8.25 5.58
C LEU A 17 5.43 9.55 6.19
N ARG A 18 4.99 10.65 5.59
CA ARG A 18 5.08 12.01 6.12
C ARG A 18 3.69 12.50 6.52
N VAL A 19 3.60 13.17 7.66
CA VAL A 19 2.38 13.87 8.10
C VAL A 19 2.70 15.34 8.38
N ASP A 20 1.93 16.25 7.79
CA ASP A 20 1.95 17.68 8.10
C ASP A 20 0.69 18.07 8.87
N CYS A 21 0.82 18.90 9.91
CA CYS A 21 -0.31 19.42 10.68
C CYS A 21 -0.22 20.95 10.83
N GLU A 22 -1.33 21.64 10.61
CA GLU A 22 -1.54 23.01 11.09
C GLU A 22 -2.16 22.96 12.48
N ILE A 23 -1.56 23.68 13.42
CA ILE A 23 -1.96 23.77 14.82
C ILE A 23 -2.42 25.19 15.10
N ASP A 24 -3.63 25.31 15.63
CA ASP A 24 -4.15 26.56 16.20
C ASP A 24 -4.74 26.28 17.58
N ASN A 25 -4.47 27.17 18.54
CA ASN A 25 -4.90 27.06 19.93
C ASN A 25 -4.67 25.67 20.55
N GLY A 26 -3.49 25.08 20.28
CA GLY A 26 -3.09 23.77 20.79
C GLY A 26 -3.81 22.58 20.17
N LYS A 27 -4.59 22.78 19.09
CA LYS A 27 -5.35 21.73 18.40
C LYS A 27 -4.94 21.66 16.94
N VAL A 28 -4.92 20.45 16.38
CA VAL A 28 -4.77 20.26 14.93
C VAL A 28 -6.03 20.75 14.24
N VAL A 29 -5.90 21.71 13.32
CA VAL A 29 -7.01 22.26 12.54
C VAL A 29 -7.02 21.77 11.09
N LYS A 30 -5.86 21.30 10.60
CA LYS A 30 -5.71 20.71 9.26
C LYS A 30 -4.54 19.75 9.24
N ALA A 31 -4.65 18.68 8.46
CA ALA A 31 -3.59 17.69 8.31
C ALA A 31 -3.46 17.20 6.87
N TRP A 32 -2.26 16.75 6.52
CA TRP A 32 -1.95 16.08 5.24
C TRP A 32 -1.17 14.80 5.51
N SER A 33 -1.50 13.76 4.76
CA SER A 33 -0.81 12.47 4.76
C SER A 33 -0.16 12.26 3.40
N SER A 34 1.14 12.00 3.37
CA SER A 34 1.90 11.82 2.13
C SER A 34 2.72 10.53 2.19
N GLY A 35 2.38 9.59 1.32
CA GLY A 35 3.24 8.44 1.02
C GLY A 35 4.37 8.90 0.11
N THR A 36 5.61 8.81 0.59
CA THR A 36 6.77 9.43 -0.08
C THR A 36 7.58 8.44 -0.94
N MET A 37 7.09 7.22 -1.13
CA MET A 37 7.73 6.17 -1.92
C MET A 37 6.74 5.50 -2.87
N TRP A 38 7.20 5.24 -4.10
CA TRP A 38 6.45 4.51 -5.12
C TRP A 38 7.38 3.55 -5.88
N ARG A 39 6.86 2.39 -6.29
CA ARG A 39 7.60 1.34 -7.02
C ARG A 39 7.02 0.96 -8.38
N GLY A 40 5.77 1.32 -8.67
CA GLY A 40 5.12 0.94 -9.94
C GLY A 40 4.86 -0.56 -10.10
N MET A 41 4.51 -1.27 -9.01
CA MET A 41 4.31 -2.72 -9.03
C MET A 41 3.26 -3.19 -10.06
N GLU A 42 2.22 -2.39 -10.30
CA GLU A 42 1.18 -2.68 -11.29
C GLU A 42 1.72 -2.59 -12.73
N GLU A 43 2.64 -1.67 -13.00
CA GLU A 43 3.29 -1.56 -14.32
C GLU A 43 4.24 -2.73 -14.56
N ILE A 44 5.00 -3.13 -13.53
CA ILE A 44 5.89 -4.30 -13.57
C ILE A 44 5.11 -5.58 -13.89
N LEU A 45 3.87 -5.69 -13.41
CA LEU A 45 3.03 -6.86 -13.64
C LEU A 45 2.55 -6.98 -15.11
N LYS A 46 2.42 -5.87 -15.84
CA LYS A 46 1.85 -5.88 -17.19
C LYS A 46 2.67 -6.76 -18.14
N GLY A 47 1.96 -7.58 -18.92
CA GLY A 47 2.57 -8.51 -19.88
C GLY A 47 3.09 -9.81 -19.26
N SER A 48 3.05 -9.95 -17.93
CA SER A 48 3.34 -11.22 -17.26
C SER A 48 2.21 -12.23 -17.47
N ASP A 49 2.54 -13.52 -17.43
CA ASP A 49 1.52 -14.58 -17.40
C ASP A 49 0.67 -14.44 -16.12
N PRO A 50 -0.68 -14.55 -16.19
CA PRO A 50 -1.53 -14.45 -15.00
C PRO A 50 -1.12 -15.40 -13.86
N ARG A 51 -0.53 -16.55 -14.19
CA ARG A 51 -0.04 -17.54 -13.20
C ARG A 51 1.17 -17.04 -12.40
N ASP A 52 1.92 -16.10 -12.95
CA ASP A 52 3.08 -15.48 -12.28
C ASP A 52 2.70 -14.22 -11.49
N ALA A 53 1.47 -13.74 -11.61
CA ALA A 53 1.04 -12.49 -10.98
C ALA A 53 1.26 -12.50 -9.46
N TRP A 54 0.90 -13.60 -8.79
CA TRP A 54 0.93 -13.71 -7.33
C TRP A 54 2.34 -13.58 -6.76
N ILE A 55 3.35 -14.15 -7.45
CA ILE A 55 4.73 -14.10 -6.95
C ILE A 55 5.28 -12.68 -7.11
N ILE A 56 4.89 -11.94 -8.15
CA ILE A 56 5.27 -10.54 -8.34
C ILE A 56 4.60 -9.67 -7.27
N VAL A 57 3.27 -9.73 -7.14
CA VAL A 57 2.52 -8.82 -6.26
C VAL A 57 2.64 -9.16 -4.78
N GLN A 58 3.05 -10.37 -4.40
CA GLN A 58 3.37 -10.69 -3.01
C GLN A 58 4.44 -9.76 -2.43
N ARG A 59 5.30 -9.17 -3.29
CA ARG A 59 6.35 -8.23 -2.88
C ARG A 59 5.83 -6.80 -2.75
N ILE A 60 4.53 -6.54 -2.88
CA ILE A 60 3.94 -5.24 -2.53
C ILE A 60 4.18 -4.95 -1.05
N CYS A 61 4.04 -5.93 -0.14
CA CYS A 61 4.33 -5.70 1.26
C CYS A 61 4.82 -6.99 1.95
N GLY A 62 5.91 -6.86 2.72
CA GLY A 62 6.48 -7.96 3.51
C GLY A 62 5.85 -8.11 4.90
N VAL A 63 5.20 -7.06 5.42
CA VAL A 63 4.53 -7.09 6.74
C VAL A 63 3.20 -7.81 6.64
N CYS A 64 2.30 -7.37 5.76
CA CYS A 64 1.11 -8.15 5.39
C CYS A 64 1.47 -9.19 4.33
N THR A 65 2.48 -10.03 4.62
CA THR A 65 2.81 -11.15 3.75
C THR A 65 1.60 -12.08 3.55
N THR A 66 1.67 -12.95 2.54
CA THR A 66 0.61 -13.88 2.07
C THR A 66 -0.61 -13.21 1.43
N VAL A 67 -1.10 -12.06 1.92
CA VAL A 67 -2.41 -11.55 1.50
C VAL A 67 -2.45 -11.12 0.04
N HIS A 68 -1.37 -10.50 -0.46
CA HIS A 68 -1.30 -10.09 -1.86
C HIS A 68 -1.19 -11.29 -2.81
N ALA A 69 -0.52 -12.36 -2.40
CA ALA A 69 -0.46 -13.61 -3.16
C ALA A 69 -1.86 -14.23 -3.26
N ILE A 70 -2.56 -14.36 -2.12
CA ILE A 70 -3.91 -14.93 -2.04
C ILE A 70 -4.91 -14.10 -2.86
N ALA A 71 -4.86 -12.77 -2.74
CA ALA A 71 -5.72 -11.89 -3.52
C ALA A 71 -5.45 -12.03 -5.03
N SER A 72 -4.19 -12.16 -5.43
CA SER A 72 -3.83 -12.35 -6.83
C SER A 72 -4.32 -13.67 -7.41
N VAL A 73 -4.17 -14.79 -6.70
CA VAL A 73 -4.66 -16.08 -7.22
C VAL A 73 -6.18 -16.09 -7.29
N ARG A 74 -6.88 -15.53 -6.29
CA ARG A 74 -8.34 -15.38 -6.32
C ARG A 74 -8.82 -14.54 -7.50
N ALA A 75 -8.11 -13.46 -7.83
CA ALA A 75 -8.46 -12.64 -8.99
C ALA A 75 -8.29 -13.40 -10.32
N VAL A 76 -7.28 -14.27 -10.42
CA VAL A 76 -7.06 -15.10 -11.62
C VAL A 76 -8.08 -16.24 -11.69
N GLU A 77 -8.37 -16.90 -10.57
CA GLU A 77 -9.40 -17.93 -10.46
C GLU A 77 -10.79 -17.40 -10.88
N ASP A 78 -11.16 -16.23 -10.35
CA ASP A 78 -12.42 -15.54 -10.70
C ASP A 78 -12.48 -15.21 -12.19
N ALA A 79 -11.40 -14.66 -12.76
CA ALA A 79 -11.32 -14.35 -14.20
C ALA A 79 -11.44 -15.59 -15.10
N LEU A 80 -11.08 -16.77 -14.61
CA LEU A 80 -11.15 -18.04 -15.31
C LEU A 80 -12.42 -18.86 -14.99
N GLY A 81 -13.29 -18.38 -14.10
CA GLY A 81 -14.47 -19.11 -13.64
C GLY A 81 -14.13 -20.39 -12.89
N MET A 82 -13.00 -20.40 -12.18
CA MET A 82 -12.56 -21.53 -11.37
C MET A 82 -13.22 -21.48 -10.00
N ASP A 83 -14.00 -22.51 -9.66
CA ASP A 83 -14.53 -22.69 -8.31
C ASP A 83 -13.43 -23.17 -7.37
N TYR A 84 -13.38 -22.59 -6.17
CA TYR A 84 -12.51 -23.09 -5.10
C TYR A 84 -13.00 -24.48 -4.68
N SER A 85 -12.19 -25.50 -4.92
CA SER A 85 -12.52 -26.91 -4.62
C SER A 85 -12.31 -27.28 -3.14
N GLY A 86 -12.57 -26.35 -2.23
CA GLY A 86 -12.44 -26.55 -0.78
C GLY A 86 -13.66 -27.18 -0.13
#